data_AF-A0A353YWE7-F1
#
_entry.id   AF-A0A353YWE7-F1
#
_cell.length_a   1.000
_cell.length_b   1.000
_cell.length_c   1.000
_cell.angle_alpha   90.00
_cell.angle_beta   90.00
_cell.angle_gamma   90.00
#
_symmetry.space_group_name_H-M   'P 1'
#
loop_
_entity.id
_entity.type
_entity.pdbx_description
1 polymer ?
#
loop_
_entity_poly.entity_id
_entity_poly.type
_entity_poly.pdbx_seq_one_letter_code
_entity_poly.pdbx_strand_id
1 'polypeptide(L)' 'MENFIGIIIALVVAILVAKDAQKRGMNAWAWAFGVFLLLIVFLPLYFILRKPEIDSAHSETDGDNQN' A
#
# COMPACT_ATOMS: atom_id res chain seq x y z
N MET A 1 -27.81 -2.04 14.52
CA MET A 1 -26.95 -3.02 13.82
C MET A 1 -26.82 -2.73 12.31
N GLU A 2 -27.35 -1.62 11.80
CA GLU A 2 -27.53 -1.42 10.36
C GLU A 2 -26.31 -0.85 9.63
N ASN A 3 -25.28 -0.34 10.33
CA ASN A 3 -24.15 0.37 9.69
C ASN A 3 -22.76 -0.25 9.94
N PHE A 4 -22.66 -1.44 10.55
CA PHE A 4 -21.36 -2.07 10.83
C PHE A 4 -20.66 -2.61 9.57
N ILE A 5 -21.43 -2.95 8.55
CA ILE A 5 -20.91 -3.45 7.26
C ILE A 5 -19.95 -2.44 6.63
N GLY A 6 -20.26 -1.15 6.66
CA GLY A 6 -19.39 -0.11 6.11
C GLY A 6 -18.03 -0.04 6.82
N ILE A 7 -18.03 -0.16 8.15
CA ILE A 7 -16.82 -0.15 8.98
C ILE A 7 -15.97 -1.41 8.70
N ILE A 8 -16.61 -2.57 8.58
CA ILE A 8 -15.92 -3.84 8.25
C ILE A 8 -15.28 -3.74 6.88
N ILE A 9 -15.99 -3.22 5.87
CA ILE A 9 -15.44 -3.01 4.52
C ILE A 9 -14.24 -2.06 4.59
N ALA A 10 -14.35 -0.93 5.29
CA ALA A 10 -13.25 0.01 5.43
C ALA A 10 -12.02 -0.62 6.11
N LEU A 11 -12.23 -1.45 7.13
CA LEU A 11 -11.16 -2.20 7.81
C LEU A 11 -10.45 -3.17 6.87
N VAL A 12 -11.21 -3.97 6.12
CA VAL A 12 -10.65 -4.95 5.17
C VAL A 12 -9.83 -4.23 4.09
N VAL A 13 -10.37 -3.16 3.50
CA VAL A 13 -9.68 -2.39 2.46
C VAL A 13 -8.40 -1.75 3.02
N ALA A 14 -8.44 -1.18 4.22
CA ALA A 14 -7.26 -0.59 4.86
C ALA A 14 -6.15 -1.62 5.08
N ILE A 15 -6.47 -2.84 5.53
CA ILE A 15 -5.50 -3.93 5.70
C ILE A 15 -4.89 -4.34 4.35
N LEU A 16 -5.70 -4.44 3.29
CA LEU A 16 -5.20 -4.78 1.96
C LEU A 16 -4.24 -3.72 1.42
N VAL A 17 -4.60 -2.44 1.56
CA VAL A 17 -3.73 -1.32 1.15
C VAL A 17 -2.45 -1.30 1.98
N ALA A 18 -2.51 -1.55 3.29
CA ALA A 18 -1.32 -1.62 4.13
C ALA A 18 -0.33 -2.69 3.64
N LYS A 19 -0.86 -3.88 3.31
CA LYS A 19 -0.05 -4.99 2.79
C LYS A 19 0.54 -4.68 1.42
N ASP A 20 -0.22 -4.05 0.53
CA ASP A 20 0.27 -3.63 -0.79
C ASP A 20 1.33 -2.53 -0.66
N ALA A 21 1.13 -1.56 0.23
CA ALA A 21 2.07 -0.47 0.48
C ALA A 21 3.41 -1.00 1.02
N GLN A 22 3.36 -1.97 1.94
CA GLN A 22 4.54 -2.61 2.50
C GLN A 22 5.38 -3.31 1.42
N LYS A 23 4.75 -4.02 0.48
CA LYS A 23 5.45 -4.66 -0.66
C LYS A 23 6.12 -3.66 -1.60
N ARG A 24 5.58 -2.45 -1.68
CA ARG A 24 6.09 -1.35 -2.51
C ARG A 24 7.09 -0.46 -1.78
N GLY A 25 7.50 -0.82 -0.56
CA GLY A 25 8.39 0.00 0.29
C GLY A 25 7.79 1.36 0.67
N MET A 26 6.47 1.47 0.69
CA MET A 26 5.73 2.66 1.08
C MET A 26 5.32 2.56 2.56
N ASN A 27 5.08 3.70 3.22
CA ASN A 27 4.70 3.71 4.64
C ASN A 27 3.30 3.11 4.84
N ALA A 28 3.24 1.83 5.20
CA ALA A 28 2.01 1.05 5.34
C ALA A 28 1.02 1.67 6.33
N TRP A 29 1.49 2.22 7.45
CA TRP A 29 0.63 2.84 8.47
C TRP A 29 -0.04 4.11 7.95
N ALA A 30 0.72 4.99 7.28
CA ALA A 30 0.16 6.21 6.71
C ALA A 30 -0.95 5.92 5.69
N TRP A 31 -0.74 4.91 4.84
CA TRP A 31 -1.74 4.49 3.85
C TRP A 31 -2.95 3.79 4.47
N ALA A 32 -2.73 2.93 5.47
CA ALA A 32 -3.81 2.24 6.17
C ALA A 32 -4.75 3.21 6.89
N PHE A 33 -4.19 4.15 7.68
CA PHE A 33 -4.99 5.14 8.41
C PHE A 33 -5.70 6.11 7.46
N GLY A 34 -5.02 6.55 6.40
CA GLY A 34 -5.63 7.40 5.38
C GLY A 34 -6.83 6.72 4.71
N VAL A 35 -6.69 5.46 4.28
CA VAL A 35 -7.76 4.70 3.63
C VAL A 35 -8.89 4.33 4.59
N PHE A 36 -8.57 3.97 5.85
CA PHE A 36 -9.59 3.62 6.83
C PHE A 36 -10.50 4.81 7.17
N LEU A 37 -9.93 6.01 7.34
CA LEU A 37 -10.67 7.22 7.72
C LEU A 37 -11.33 7.91 6.52
N LEU A 38 -10.69 7.89 5.35
CA LEU A 38 -11.06 8.68 4.18
C LEU A 38 -11.06 7.85 2.90
N LEU A 39 -11.64 6.64 2.96
CA LEU A 39 -11.69 5.62 1.89
C LEU A 39 -11.87 6.19 0.48
N ILE A 40 -12.86 7.07 0.28
CA ILE A 40 -13.21 7.62 -1.03
C ILE A 40 -12.10 8.50 -1.63
N VAL A 41 -11.28 9.14 -0.79
CA VAL A 41 -10.21 10.05 -1.24
C VAL A 41 -8.86 9.33 -1.27
N PHE A 42 -8.53 8.62 -0.20
CA PHE A 42 -7.21 8.01 -0.05
C PHE A 42 -7.04 6.74 -0.89
N LEU A 43 -8.12 6.01 -1.19
CA LEU A 43 -8.03 4.83 -2.04
C LEU A 43 -7.68 5.16 -3.51
N PRO A 44 -8.37 6.09 -4.20
CA PRO A 44 -7.94 6.49 -5.54
C PRO A 44 -6.57 7.19 -5.52
N LEU A 45 -6.28 7.98 -4.48
CA LEU A 45 -4.97 8.60 -4.32
C LEU A 45 -3.85 7.56 -4.21
N TYR A 46 -4.08 6.49 -3.42
CA TYR A 46 -3.14 5.38 -3.29
C TYR A 46 -2.88 4.72 -4.64
N PHE A 47 -3.92 4.47 -5.45
CA PHE A 47 -3.75 3.87 -6.77
C PHE A 47 -2.97 4.75 -7.76
N ILE A 48 -3.05 6.08 -7.62
CA ILE A 48 -2.29 7.02 -8.46
C ILE A 48 -0.82 7.11 -8.00
N LEU A 49 -0.58 7.17 -6.68
CA LEU A 49 0.76 7.33 -6.11
C LEU A 49 1.50 6.00 -5.85
N ARG A 50 0.86 4.85 -6.12
CA ARG A 50 1.48 3.55 -5.87
C ARG A 50 2.80 3.44 -6.63
N LYS A 51 3.87 3.10 -5.90
CA LYS A 51 5.17 2.82 -6.49
C LYS A 51 5.14 1.47 -7.21
N PRO A 52 5.98 1.25 -8.24
CA PRO A 52 6.19 -0.09 -8.77
C PRO A 52 6.59 -1.04 -7.63
N GLU A 53 6.24 -2.32 -7.79
CA GLU A 53 6.66 -3.31 -6.81
C GLU A 53 8.19 -3.37 -6.79
N ILE A 54 8.76 -3.53 -5.60
CA ILE A 54 10.20 -3.67 -5.48
C ILE A 54 10.53 -5.07 -5.96
N ASP A 55 10.85 -5.19 -7.25
CA ASP A 55 11.41 -6.42 -7.79
C ASP A 55 12.83 -6.56 -7.23
N SER A 56 13.00 -7.55 -6.35
CA SER A 56 14.28 -7.96 -5.78
C SER A 56 15.33 -8.37 -6.83
N ALA A 57 14.98 -8.39 -8.12
CA ALA A 57 15.86 -8.77 -9.22
C ALA A 57 16.85 -7.67 -9.65
N HIS A 58 16.65 -6.41 -9.23
CA HIS A 58 17.53 -5.31 -9.66
C HIS A 58 18.78 -5.10 -8.78
N SER A 59 18.97 -5.90 -7.72
CA SER A 59 20.13 -5.77 -6.81
C SER A 59 21.32 -6.67 -7.16
N GLU A 60 21.27 -7.47 -8.23
CA GLU A 60 22.32 -8.45 -8.54
C GLU A 60 23.27 -8.03 -9.67
N THR A 61 22.98 -6.96 -10.43
CA THR A 61 23.79 -6.58 -11.61
C THR A 61 24.72 -5.38 -11.43
N ASP A 62 24.67 -4.66 -10.30
CA ASP A 62 25.56 -3.52 -10.02
C ASP A 62 26.85 -3.89 -9.25
N GLY A 63 27.00 -5.17 -8.87
CA GLY A 63 28.14 -5.65 -8.06
C GLY A 63 29.30 -6.26 -8.85
N ASP A 64 29.14 -6.53 -10.15
CA ASP A 64 30.12 -7.30 -10.95
C ASP A 64 31.05 -6.42 -11.82
N ASN A 65 31.08 -5.10 -11.59
CA ASN A 65 31.93 -4.17 -12.34
C ASN A 65 32.83 -3.33 -11.41
N GLN A 66 33.52 -4.00 -10.49
CA GLN A 66 34.72 -3.48 -9.82
C GLN A 66 35.92 -4.32 -10.25
N ASN A 67 36.36 -4.12 -11.49
CA ASN A 67 37.67 -4.53 -12.00
C ASN A 67 38.74 -3.52 -11.57
#